data_AF-I2QUL2-F1
#
_entry.id   AF-I2QUL2-F1
#
_cell.length_a   1.000
_cell.length_b   1.000
_cell.length_c   1.000
_cell.angle_alpha   90.00
_cell.angle_beta   90.00
_cell.angle_gamma   90.00
#
_symmetry.space_group_name_H-M   'P 1'
#
loop_
_entity.id
_entity.type
_entity.pdbx_description
1 polymer ?
#
loop_
_entity_poly.entity_id
_entity_poly.type
_entity_poly.pdbx_seq_one_letter_code
_entity_poly.pdbx_strand_id
1 'polypeptide(L)'
;MAEPGRPVRSQGIAGTWPAGRAASAGGLAPAGLDLWTSLAETLRAWLRAEAGAGRLLPWVPVAFGCGIALYFSADHEPVLWVVATTAIALLLGAALLRRSRLFAPAIMIAAVAAGFAVATWKTARIAHPVLAKSLYSVSLSGFVEARDIRERTDRFVLRVTAMEAQRSDVRLERVRLSVRKGTAPEVGSFVQLKARLMPPLAPVRPGSYDFSRDMFFQGIGASGFAMGAITVAAPPETAGLRLRYAAFMQGLRDAIDARIRATLDGDNRAIATALLTGRRDAITTPVNDAMFISGLGHVLSISG
;
A
#
# COMPACT_ATOMS: atom_id res chain seq x y z
N MET A 1 -45.88 37.66 -42.33
CA MET A 1 -46.39 36.28 -42.45
C MET A 1 -45.42 35.40 -41.65
N ALA A 2 -45.96 34.51 -40.80
CA ALA A 2 -45.43 34.00 -39.52
C ALA A 2 -43.99 33.42 -39.47
N GLU A 3 -43.32 33.66 -38.32
CA GLU A 3 -42.16 32.91 -37.80
C GLU A 3 -42.54 31.46 -37.42
N PRO A 4 -41.68 30.45 -37.66
CA PRO A 4 -41.87 29.10 -37.11
C PRO A 4 -41.33 28.98 -35.67
N GLY A 5 -42.14 28.36 -34.81
CA GLY A 5 -42.01 28.34 -33.36
C GLY A 5 -40.79 27.63 -32.76
N ARG A 6 -40.34 28.19 -31.64
CA ARG A 6 -39.37 27.60 -30.70
C ARG A 6 -39.87 26.28 -30.08
N PRO A 7 -38.97 25.32 -29.78
CA PRO A 7 -39.32 24.11 -29.06
C PRO A 7 -39.68 24.39 -27.58
N VAL A 8 -40.74 23.71 -27.14
CA VAL A 8 -41.37 23.79 -25.82
C VAL A 8 -40.43 23.29 -24.72
N ARG A 9 -40.16 24.14 -23.73
CA ARG A 9 -39.54 23.75 -22.45
C ARG A 9 -40.49 22.80 -21.71
N SER A 10 -40.07 21.56 -21.44
CA SER A 10 -40.77 20.71 -20.48
C SER A 10 -40.62 21.31 -19.09
N GLN A 11 -41.72 21.78 -18.52
CA GLN A 11 -41.82 22.10 -17.11
C GLN A 11 -41.89 20.78 -16.35
N GLY A 12 -40.81 20.41 -15.67
CA GLY A 12 -40.85 19.35 -14.67
C GLY A 12 -41.73 19.81 -13.52
N ILE A 13 -42.91 19.23 -13.38
CA ILE A 13 -43.76 19.41 -12.21
C ILE A 13 -43.05 18.71 -11.05
N ALA A 14 -42.49 19.49 -10.13
CA ALA A 14 -41.99 18.98 -8.86
C ALA A 14 -43.19 18.49 -8.04
N GLY A 15 -43.35 17.16 -7.94
CA GLY A 15 -44.31 16.57 -7.03
C GLY A 15 -43.94 16.90 -5.58
N THR A 16 -44.77 17.67 -4.90
CA THR A 16 -44.62 17.94 -3.47
C THR A 16 -44.98 16.68 -2.68
N TRP A 17 -44.10 16.32 -1.75
CA TRP A 17 -44.27 15.24 -0.78
C TRP A 17 -45.67 15.30 -0.12
N PRO A 18 -46.40 14.18 0.05
CA PRO A 18 -47.71 14.23 0.68
C PRO A 18 -47.59 14.73 2.12
N ALA A 19 -48.19 15.88 2.40
CA ALA A 19 -48.42 16.40 3.75
C ALA A 19 -49.60 15.63 4.35
N GLY A 20 -49.34 14.63 5.20
CA GLY A 20 -50.42 13.75 5.66
C GLY A 20 -50.08 12.73 6.74
N ARG A 21 -49.38 13.15 7.80
CA ARG A 21 -49.58 12.72 9.21
C ARG A 21 -48.47 13.34 10.03
N ALA A 22 -48.82 14.23 10.95
CA ALA A 22 -47.92 14.57 12.04
C ALA A 22 -47.59 13.26 12.76
N ALA A 23 -46.38 12.74 12.55
CA ALA A 23 -45.82 11.74 13.42
C ALA A 23 -45.82 12.38 14.80
N SER A 24 -46.55 11.79 15.75
CA SER A 24 -46.40 12.13 17.15
C SER A 24 -44.90 12.11 17.43
N ALA A 25 -44.36 13.22 17.95
CA ALA A 25 -43.01 13.25 18.46
C ALA A 25 -42.94 12.18 19.54
N GLY A 26 -42.47 10.99 19.16
CA GLY A 26 -42.13 9.93 20.08
C GLY A 26 -41.16 10.55 21.05
N GLY A 27 -41.60 10.70 22.31
CA GLY A 27 -40.78 11.25 23.36
C GLY A 27 -39.41 10.60 23.31
N LEU A 28 -38.38 11.39 23.59
CA LEU A 28 -37.06 10.88 23.92
C LEU A 28 -37.24 9.93 25.11
N ALA A 29 -37.51 8.66 24.81
CA ALA A 29 -37.37 7.58 25.76
C ALA A 29 -35.94 7.67 26.28
N PRO A 30 -35.69 7.45 27.58
CA PRO A 30 -34.33 7.44 28.07
C PRO A 30 -33.61 6.33 27.32
N ALA A 31 -32.74 6.70 26.37
CA ALA A 31 -31.91 5.78 25.58
C ALA A 31 -30.79 5.21 26.46
N GLY A 32 -31.15 4.77 27.66
CA GLY A 32 -30.31 4.19 28.67
C GLY A 32 -30.74 2.75 28.87
N LEU A 33 -29.75 1.85 28.86
CA LEU A 33 -29.86 0.42 29.18
C LEU A 33 -30.54 -0.47 28.11
N ASP A 34 -31.68 -0.10 27.50
CA ASP A 34 -32.40 -1.02 26.57
C ASP A 34 -31.74 -1.23 25.20
N LEU A 35 -31.06 -0.21 24.68
CA LEU A 35 -30.21 -0.35 23.49
C LEU A 35 -28.97 -1.21 23.77
N TRP A 36 -28.46 -1.18 25.00
CA TRP A 36 -27.31 -1.96 25.40
C TRP A 36 -27.67 -3.41 25.68
N THR A 37 -28.84 -3.68 26.25
CA THR A 37 -29.36 -5.03 26.46
C THR A 37 -29.72 -5.67 25.13
N SER A 38 -30.42 -4.97 24.23
CA SER A 38 -30.72 -5.49 22.89
C SER A 38 -29.46 -5.75 22.05
N LEU A 39 -28.47 -4.86 22.10
CA LEU A 39 -27.17 -5.10 21.44
C LEU A 39 -26.44 -6.30 22.07
N ALA A 40 -26.42 -6.42 23.40
CA ALA A 40 -25.79 -7.53 24.10
C ALA A 40 -26.49 -8.87 23.83
N GLU A 41 -27.81 -8.89 23.73
CA GLU A 41 -28.58 -10.08 23.37
C GLU A 41 -28.37 -10.47 21.92
N THR A 42 -28.31 -9.49 21.02
CA THR A 42 -27.99 -9.71 19.61
C THR A 42 -26.58 -10.28 19.45
N LEU A 43 -25.60 -9.71 20.17
CA LEU A 43 -24.22 -10.23 20.20
C LEU A 43 -24.15 -11.64 20.78
N ARG A 44 -24.89 -11.94 21.85
CA ARG A 44 -24.98 -13.29 22.43
C ARG A 44 -25.64 -14.29 21.49
N ALA A 45 -26.68 -13.86 20.77
CA ALA A 45 -27.36 -14.68 19.77
C ALA A 45 -26.42 -15.01 18.59
N TRP A 46 -25.70 -14.00 18.09
CA TRP A 46 -24.66 -14.20 17.07
C TRP A 46 -23.53 -15.09 17.57
N LEU A 47 -23.07 -14.93 18.82
CA LEU A 47 -22.05 -15.79 19.42
C LEU A 47 -22.49 -17.25 19.50
N ARG A 48 -23.76 -17.51 19.89
CA ARG A 48 -24.33 -18.86 19.97
C ARG A 48 -24.54 -19.48 18.60
N ALA A 49 -25.02 -18.69 17.63
CA ALA A 49 -25.18 -19.13 16.25
C ALA A 49 -23.84 -19.52 15.61
N GLU A 50 -22.79 -18.74 15.89
CA GLU A 50 -21.43 -19.00 15.39
C GLU A 50 -20.79 -20.23 16.06
N ALA A 51 -20.99 -20.41 17.38
CA ALA A 51 -20.49 -21.57 18.12
C ALA A 51 -21.12 -22.91 17.65
N GLY A 52 -22.38 -22.87 17.19
CA GLY A 52 -23.10 -24.06 16.71
C GLY A 52 -22.62 -24.57 15.35
N ALA A 53 -22.06 -23.72 14.49
CA ALA A 53 -21.67 -24.07 13.12
C ALA A 53 -20.21 -24.56 12.98
N GLY A 54 -19.42 -24.56 14.07
CA GLY A 54 -17.98 -24.91 14.03
C GLY A 54 -17.11 -23.96 13.19
N ARG A 55 -17.72 -22.91 12.63
CA ARG A 55 -17.13 -21.93 11.73
C ARG A 55 -16.88 -20.67 12.54
N LEU A 56 -16.09 -20.78 13.59
CA LEU A 56 -15.71 -19.63 14.42
C LEU A 56 -15.00 -18.62 13.52
N LEU A 57 -15.62 -17.45 13.29
CA LEU A 57 -14.90 -16.30 12.73
C LEU A 57 -13.56 -16.20 13.47
N PRO A 58 -12.42 -16.11 12.76
CA PRO A 58 -11.11 -16.21 13.39
C PRO A 58 -10.80 -14.91 14.15
N TRP A 59 -11.40 -14.77 15.33
CA TRP A 59 -11.33 -13.60 16.19
C TRP A 59 -9.90 -13.33 16.67
N VAL A 60 -9.07 -14.37 16.76
CA VAL A 60 -7.65 -14.23 17.10
C VAL A 60 -6.90 -13.44 16.02
N PRO A 61 -6.98 -13.77 14.71
CA PRO A 61 -6.50 -12.90 13.64
C PRO A 61 -7.09 -11.48 13.63
N VAL A 62 -8.37 -11.32 13.95
CA VAL A 62 -9.00 -9.98 14.04
C VAL A 62 -8.38 -9.16 15.18
N ALA A 63 -8.22 -9.75 16.36
CA ALA A 63 -7.56 -9.14 17.51
C ALA A 63 -6.11 -8.79 17.21
N PHE A 64 -5.38 -9.71 16.57
CA PHE A 64 -4.02 -9.48 16.10
C PHE A 64 -3.94 -8.30 15.12
N GLY A 65 -4.85 -8.26 14.14
CA GLY A 65 -4.97 -7.14 13.20
C GLY A 65 -5.31 -5.81 13.88
N CYS A 66 -6.15 -5.84 14.92
CA CYS A 66 -6.43 -4.67 15.76
C CYS A 66 -5.17 -4.17 16.49
N GLY A 67 -4.34 -5.08 17.01
CA GLY A 67 -3.04 -4.74 17.58
C GLY A 67 -2.11 -4.03 16.59
N ILE A 68 -2.09 -4.48 15.33
CA ILE A 68 -1.34 -3.81 14.25
C ILE A 68 -1.92 -2.42 13.97
N ALA A 69 -3.25 -2.28 13.92
CA ALA A 69 -3.89 -0.98 13.70
C ALA A 69 -3.57 0.00 14.84
N LEU A 70 -3.58 -0.47 16.09
CA LEU A 70 -3.21 0.33 17.26
C LEU A 70 -1.77 0.83 17.18
N TYR A 71 -0.84 0.01 16.70
CA TYR A 71 0.54 0.42 16.45
C TYR A 71 0.62 1.63 15.51
N PHE A 72 -0.13 1.60 14.40
CA PHE A 72 -0.15 2.70 13.43
C PHE A 72 -0.94 3.93 13.90
N SER A 73 -1.70 3.82 14.99
CA SER A 73 -2.37 4.96 15.63
C SER A 73 -1.55 5.61 16.74
N ALA A 74 -0.41 5.01 17.14
CA ALA A 74 0.43 5.54 18.19
C ALA A 74 1.19 6.79 17.70
N ASP A 75 1.17 7.86 18.49
CA ASP A 75 1.85 9.12 18.15
C ASP A 75 3.38 9.02 18.22
N HIS A 76 3.90 8.05 18.97
CA HIS A 76 5.33 7.87 19.23
C HIS A 76 5.75 6.44 18.93
N GLU A 77 7.00 6.28 18.51
CA GLU A 77 7.56 4.95 18.29
C GLU A 77 7.62 4.17 19.62
N PRO A 78 6.96 3.01 19.70
CA PRO A 78 6.92 2.26 20.93
C PRO A 78 8.25 1.53 21.17
N VAL A 79 8.64 1.46 22.44
CA VAL A 79 9.90 0.85 22.85
C VAL A 79 9.82 -0.67 22.71
N LEU A 80 10.57 -1.24 21.75
CA LEU A 80 10.45 -2.65 21.35
C LEU A 80 10.55 -3.63 22.53
N TRP A 81 11.48 -3.43 23.46
CA TRP A 81 11.67 -4.36 24.57
C TRP A 81 10.50 -4.33 25.57
N VAL A 82 9.88 -3.16 25.80
CA VAL A 82 8.68 -3.02 26.65
C VAL A 82 7.51 -3.75 26.02
N VAL A 83 7.32 -3.52 24.72
CA VAL A 83 6.21 -4.13 23.97
C VAL A 83 6.37 -5.65 23.89
N ALA A 84 7.58 -6.14 23.58
CA ALA A 84 7.86 -7.56 23.46
C ALA A 84 7.68 -8.29 24.80
N THR A 85 8.20 -7.73 25.89
CA THR A 85 8.05 -8.31 27.24
C THR A 85 6.59 -8.34 27.68
N THR A 86 5.83 -7.28 27.40
CA THR A 86 4.37 -7.22 27.69
C THR A 86 3.60 -8.27 26.89
N ALA A 87 3.86 -8.40 25.58
CA ALA A 87 3.21 -9.41 24.75
C ALA A 87 3.52 -10.83 25.21
N ILE A 88 4.79 -11.12 25.56
CA ILE A 88 5.20 -12.43 26.08
C ILE A 88 4.50 -12.71 27.42
N ALA A 89 4.47 -11.75 28.35
CA ALA A 89 3.80 -11.92 29.64
C ALA A 89 2.29 -12.20 29.48
N LEU A 90 1.61 -11.51 28.57
CA LEU A 90 0.19 -11.73 28.28
C LEU A 90 -0.07 -13.09 27.61
N LEU A 91 0.81 -13.52 26.70
CA LEU A 91 0.74 -14.86 26.09
C LEU A 91 0.96 -15.97 27.12
N LEU A 92 1.94 -15.80 28.02
CA LEU A 92 2.17 -16.73 29.14
C LEU A 92 0.98 -16.76 30.09
N GLY A 93 0.42 -15.58 30.43
CA GLY A 93 -0.81 -15.47 31.22
C GLY A 93 -1.98 -16.21 30.58
N ALA A 94 -2.22 -16.01 29.28
CA ALA A 94 -3.25 -16.73 28.53
C ALA A 94 -3.01 -18.25 28.54
N ALA A 95 -1.76 -18.70 28.37
CA ALA A 95 -1.39 -20.11 28.41
C ALA A 95 -1.63 -20.75 29.80
N LEU A 96 -1.32 -20.04 30.88
CA LEU A 96 -1.62 -20.48 32.25
C LEU A 96 -3.13 -20.55 32.50
N LEU A 97 -3.90 -19.62 31.92
CA LEU A 97 -5.35 -19.56 32.02
C LEU A 97 -6.08 -20.52 31.07
N ARG A 98 -5.39 -21.36 30.29
CA ARG A 98 -5.98 -22.24 29.24
C ARG A 98 -7.10 -23.18 29.71
N ARG A 99 -7.14 -23.52 31.01
CA ARG A 99 -8.17 -24.38 31.61
C ARG A 99 -9.27 -23.59 32.34
N SER A 100 -9.19 -22.26 32.32
CA SER A 100 -10.13 -21.37 32.99
C SER A 100 -11.14 -20.78 32.02
N ARG A 101 -12.27 -20.29 32.55
CA ARG A 101 -13.26 -19.52 31.77
C ARG A 101 -12.71 -18.19 31.24
N LEU A 102 -11.58 -17.73 31.78
CA LEU A 102 -10.91 -16.49 31.39
C LEU A 102 -9.96 -16.67 30.20
N PHE A 103 -9.81 -17.89 29.66
CA PHE A 103 -8.93 -18.12 28.53
C PHE A 103 -9.30 -17.29 27.30
N ALA A 104 -10.59 -17.24 26.95
CA ALA A 104 -11.07 -16.53 25.76
C ALA A 104 -10.75 -15.01 25.79
N PRO A 105 -11.08 -14.25 26.84
CA PRO A 105 -10.66 -12.84 26.90
C PRO A 105 -9.14 -12.69 27.02
N ALA A 106 -8.44 -13.58 27.75
CA ALA A 106 -6.99 -13.51 27.90
C ALA A 106 -6.25 -13.71 26.58
N ILE A 107 -6.65 -14.69 25.76
CA ILE A 107 -6.01 -14.93 24.46
C ILE A 107 -6.31 -13.80 23.47
N MET A 108 -7.47 -13.14 23.56
CA MET A 108 -7.80 -11.98 22.72
C MET A 108 -6.91 -10.79 23.07
N ILE A 109 -6.74 -10.47 24.36
CA ILE A 109 -5.83 -9.41 24.82
C ILE A 109 -4.39 -9.73 24.41
N ALA A 110 -3.96 -10.99 24.59
CA ALA A 110 -2.64 -11.43 24.19
C ALA A 110 -2.44 -11.36 22.67
N ALA A 111 -3.47 -11.65 21.86
CA ALA A 111 -3.42 -11.53 20.40
C ALA A 111 -3.27 -10.06 19.95
N VAL A 112 -3.99 -9.11 20.57
CA VAL A 112 -3.80 -7.67 20.33
C VAL A 112 -2.36 -7.26 20.66
N ALA A 113 -1.87 -7.62 21.85
CA ALA A 113 -0.51 -7.29 22.25
C ALA A 113 0.55 -7.91 21.32
N ALA A 114 0.34 -9.15 20.88
CA ALA A 114 1.20 -9.82 19.91
C ALA A 114 1.20 -9.12 18.55
N GLY A 115 0.04 -8.68 18.06
CA GLY A 115 -0.07 -7.91 16.82
C GLY A 115 0.70 -6.60 16.87
N PHE A 116 0.54 -5.86 17.97
CA PHE A 116 1.28 -4.62 18.22
C PHE A 116 2.79 -4.87 18.33
N ALA A 117 3.22 -5.94 19.00
CA ALA A 117 4.62 -6.34 19.12
C ALA A 117 5.24 -6.73 17.79
N VAL A 118 4.53 -7.49 16.95
CA VAL A 118 5.00 -7.87 15.61
C VAL A 118 5.13 -6.64 14.72
N ALA A 119 4.18 -5.69 14.77
CA ALA A 119 4.28 -4.44 14.03
C ALA A 119 5.49 -3.59 14.47
N THR A 120 5.72 -3.51 15.78
CA THR A 120 6.88 -2.82 16.36
C THR A 120 8.20 -3.46 15.91
N TRP A 121 8.29 -4.80 16.03
CA TRP A 121 9.47 -5.55 15.61
C TRP A 121 9.73 -5.43 14.11
N LYS A 122 8.68 -5.51 13.29
CA LYS A 122 8.78 -5.35 11.83
C LYS A 122 9.31 -3.96 11.48
N THR A 123 8.81 -2.91 12.12
CA THR A 123 9.29 -1.54 11.89
C THR A 123 10.75 -1.38 12.31
N ALA A 124 11.13 -1.87 13.49
CA ALA A 124 12.52 -1.84 13.95
C ALA A 124 13.48 -2.63 13.03
N ARG A 125 13.02 -3.74 12.45
CA ARG A 125 13.82 -4.53 11.50
C ARG A 125 14.00 -3.85 10.15
N ILE A 126 13.00 -3.08 9.70
CA ILE A 126 13.03 -2.36 8.43
C ILE A 126 13.70 -0.98 8.59
N ALA A 127 13.87 -0.50 9.82
CA ALA A 127 14.48 0.78 10.11
C ALA A 127 15.81 0.94 9.36
N HIS A 128 15.85 1.97 8.53
CA HIS A 128 16.98 2.34 7.70
C HIS A 128 17.07 3.87 7.69
N PRO A 129 18.24 4.45 7.35
CA PRO A 129 18.39 5.89 7.28
C PRO A 129 17.43 6.51 6.25
N VAL A 130 16.58 7.42 6.71
CA VAL A 130 15.70 8.23 5.86
C VAL A 130 16.28 9.64 5.75
N LEU A 131 16.31 10.17 4.52
CA LEU A 131 16.85 11.48 4.28
C LEU A 131 15.95 12.56 4.90
N ALA A 132 16.50 13.38 5.80
CA ALA A 132 15.75 14.45 6.47
C ALA A 132 15.74 15.78 5.70
N LYS A 133 16.79 16.07 4.93
CA LYS A 133 16.96 17.32 4.17
C LYS A 133 17.36 17.03 2.74
N SER A 134 16.88 17.84 1.81
CA SER A 134 17.24 17.68 0.40
C SER A 134 18.75 17.84 0.18
N LEU A 135 19.33 16.92 -0.58
CA LEU A 135 20.74 16.96 -0.99
C LEU A 135 20.82 17.24 -2.48
N TYR A 136 21.66 18.20 -2.84
CA TYR A 136 21.87 18.63 -4.21
C TYR A 136 23.13 17.98 -4.77
N SER A 137 23.05 17.46 -6.00
CA SER A 137 24.19 16.91 -6.73
C SER A 137 24.97 15.83 -5.96
N VAL A 138 24.27 14.79 -5.48
CA VAL A 138 24.87 13.61 -4.85
C VAL A 138 25.35 12.65 -5.94
N SER A 139 26.61 12.23 -5.88
CA SER A 139 27.11 11.14 -6.74
C SER A 139 26.71 9.80 -6.12
N LEU A 140 26.05 8.94 -6.89
CA LEU A 140 25.56 7.64 -6.49
C LEU A 140 26.10 6.56 -7.41
N SER A 141 26.55 5.46 -6.82
CA SER A 141 26.91 4.24 -7.51
C SER A 141 26.15 3.08 -6.89
N GLY A 142 25.61 2.19 -7.70
CA GLY A 142 24.83 1.08 -7.16
C GLY A 142 24.16 0.21 -8.21
N PHE A 143 23.37 -0.75 -7.73
CA PHE A 143 22.65 -1.69 -8.57
C PHE A 143 21.18 -1.32 -8.72
N VAL A 144 20.64 -1.44 -9.92
CA VAL A 144 19.20 -1.25 -10.17
C VAL A 144 18.44 -2.49 -9.71
N GLU A 145 17.60 -2.38 -8.67
CA GLU A 145 16.82 -3.50 -8.13
C GLU A 145 15.45 -3.65 -8.81
N ALA A 146 14.84 -2.52 -9.18
CA ALA A 146 13.52 -2.51 -9.78
C ALA A 146 13.40 -1.34 -10.76
N ARG A 147 12.65 -1.55 -11.84
CA ARG A 147 12.28 -0.55 -12.84
C ARG A 147 10.77 -0.53 -12.98
N ASP A 148 10.20 0.66 -12.88
CA ASP A 148 8.78 0.95 -13.07
C ASP A 148 8.66 1.94 -14.26
N ILE A 149 8.03 1.47 -15.34
CA ILE A 149 7.83 2.26 -16.56
C ILE A 149 6.45 2.91 -16.44
N ARG A 150 6.40 4.25 -16.49
CA ARG A 150 5.13 4.99 -16.44
C ARG A 150 4.96 5.83 -17.70
N GLU A 151 3.74 6.29 -17.95
CA GLU A 151 3.39 7.04 -19.17
C GLU A 151 4.31 8.23 -19.46
N ARG A 152 4.66 9.00 -18.41
CA ARG A 152 5.39 10.27 -18.52
C ARG A 152 6.85 10.24 -18.02
N THR A 153 7.18 9.35 -17.09
CA THR A 153 8.49 9.34 -16.41
C THR A 153 8.80 7.94 -15.94
N ASP A 154 9.99 7.44 -16.24
CA ASP A 154 10.41 6.13 -15.73
C ASP A 154 10.98 6.30 -14.32
N ARG A 155 10.75 5.30 -13.48
CA ARG A 155 11.28 5.25 -12.12
C ARG A 155 12.07 3.99 -11.94
N PHE A 156 13.12 4.06 -11.14
CA PHE A 156 13.84 2.86 -10.73
C PHE A 156 14.31 2.99 -9.28
N VAL A 157 14.52 1.84 -8.65
CA VAL A 157 15.07 1.73 -7.31
C VAL A 157 16.53 1.34 -7.44
N LEU A 158 17.41 2.22 -6.95
CA LEU A 158 18.84 2.00 -6.89
C LEU A 158 19.21 1.51 -5.48
N ARG A 159 19.81 0.32 -5.37
CA ARG A 159 20.55 -0.07 -4.16
C ARG A 159 21.92 0.56 -4.22
N VAL A 160 22.17 1.51 -3.35
CA VAL A 160 23.38 2.31 -3.30
C VAL A 160 24.50 1.48 -2.68
N THR A 161 25.65 1.41 -3.35
CA THR A 161 26.89 0.81 -2.85
C THR A 161 27.90 1.87 -2.45
N ALA A 162 27.92 3.00 -3.16
CA ALA A 162 28.74 4.16 -2.83
C ALA A 162 27.94 5.44 -3.01
N MET A 163 28.10 6.37 -2.07
CA MET A 163 27.46 7.68 -2.11
C MET A 163 28.46 8.74 -1.68
N GLU A 164 28.52 9.82 -2.46
CA GLU A 164 29.31 11.00 -2.16
C GLU A 164 28.40 12.22 -2.19
N ALA A 165 28.20 12.84 -1.01
CA ALA A 165 27.35 14.00 -0.82
C ALA A 165 28.15 15.13 -0.18
N GLN A 166 28.05 16.34 -0.74
CA GLN A 166 28.68 17.50 -0.14
C GLN A 166 27.92 17.90 1.13
N ARG A 167 28.61 17.92 2.29
CA ARG A 167 28.07 18.32 3.61
C ARG A 167 27.03 17.38 4.23
N SER A 168 27.08 16.08 3.92
CA SER A 168 26.25 15.07 4.57
C SER A 168 26.96 13.72 4.63
N ASP A 169 27.03 13.11 5.81
CA ASP A 169 27.56 11.76 6.03
C ASP A 169 26.46 10.69 6.19
N VAL A 170 25.20 11.07 5.91
CA VAL A 170 24.11 10.08 5.82
C VAL A 170 24.47 9.05 4.77
N ARG A 171 24.29 7.76 5.06
CA ARG A 171 24.44 6.67 4.08
C ARG A 171 23.06 6.08 3.81
N LEU A 172 22.62 6.17 2.56
CA LEU A 172 21.33 5.62 2.13
C LEU A 172 21.56 4.25 1.50
N GLU A 173 20.72 3.27 1.82
CA GLU A 173 20.82 1.93 1.24
C GLU A 173 20.06 1.81 -0.08
N ARG A 174 18.87 2.41 -0.16
CA ARG A 174 18.01 2.39 -1.35
C ARG A 174 17.42 3.76 -1.63
N VAL A 175 17.42 4.12 -2.91
CA VAL A 175 16.91 5.40 -3.39
C VAL A 175 16.02 5.17 -4.60
N ARG A 176 14.86 5.82 -4.62
CA ARG A 176 13.98 5.81 -5.79
C ARG A 176 14.25 7.03 -6.65
N LEU A 177 14.72 6.82 -7.88
CA LEU A 177 15.07 7.87 -8.81
C LEU A 177 14.07 7.91 -9.97
N SER A 178 13.67 9.12 -10.34
CA SER A 178 12.86 9.38 -11.53
C SER A 178 13.74 9.92 -12.65
N VAL A 179 13.53 9.42 -13.86
CA VAL A 179 14.32 9.76 -15.05
C VAL A 179 13.44 9.99 -16.27
N ARG A 180 14.03 10.58 -17.31
CA ARG A 180 13.31 10.79 -18.57
C ARG A 180 12.86 9.43 -19.14
N LYS A 181 11.72 9.42 -19.79
CA LYS A 181 11.15 8.20 -20.40
C LYS A 181 12.18 7.52 -21.31
N GLY A 182 12.35 6.21 -21.16
CA GLY A 182 13.27 5.40 -21.97
C GLY A 182 14.74 5.47 -21.54
N THR A 183 15.08 6.23 -20.49
CA THR A 183 16.47 6.34 -19.98
C THR A 183 16.71 5.58 -18.68
N ALA A 184 15.72 4.83 -18.19
CA ALA A 184 15.88 3.98 -17.02
C ALA A 184 16.81 2.78 -17.35
N PRO A 185 17.87 2.55 -16.57
CA PRO A 185 18.77 1.42 -16.79
C PRO A 185 18.06 0.09 -16.53
N GLU A 186 18.65 -0.99 -17.05
CA GLU A 186 18.14 -2.34 -16.88
C GLU A 186 18.28 -2.84 -15.43
N VAL A 187 17.35 -3.67 -14.99
CA VAL A 187 17.40 -4.28 -13.65
C VAL A 187 18.61 -5.22 -13.58
N GLY A 188 19.39 -5.10 -12.51
CA GLY A 188 20.66 -5.82 -12.32
C GLY A 188 21.89 -5.09 -12.83
N SER A 189 21.74 -4.03 -13.64
CA SER A 189 22.87 -3.21 -14.08
C SER A 189 23.47 -2.42 -12.91
N PHE A 190 24.79 -2.25 -12.94
CA PHE A 190 25.51 -1.37 -12.03
C PHE A 190 25.70 -0.02 -12.70
N VAL A 191 25.21 1.03 -12.06
CA VAL A 191 25.17 2.38 -12.63
C VAL A 191 25.81 3.39 -11.71
N GLN A 192 26.43 4.39 -12.32
CA GLN A 192 26.94 5.58 -11.66
C GLN A 192 26.22 6.80 -12.24
N LEU A 193 25.77 7.69 -11.36
CA LEU A 193 25.01 8.87 -11.76
C LEU A 193 25.09 9.95 -10.68
N LYS A 194 24.82 11.19 -11.07
CA LYS A 194 24.54 12.28 -10.12
C LYS A 194 23.04 12.43 -9.96
N ALA A 195 22.56 12.73 -8.76
CA ALA A 195 21.15 12.91 -8.49
C ALA A 195 20.89 14.04 -7.50
N ARG A 196 19.70 14.63 -7.59
CA ARG A 196 19.15 15.46 -6.51
C ARG A 196 18.23 14.58 -5.67
N LEU A 197 18.53 14.48 -4.38
CA LEU A 197 17.77 13.68 -3.43
C LEU A 197 16.90 14.58 -2.57
N MET A 198 15.70 14.12 -2.28
CA MET A 198 14.70 14.78 -1.47
C MET A 198 14.16 13.80 -0.43
N PRO A 199 13.76 14.30 0.76
CA PRO A 199 13.03 13.50 1.72
C PRO A 199 11.77 12.90 1.06
N PRO A 200 11.35 11.68 1.45
CA PRO A 200 10.05 11.15 1.04
C PRO A 200 8.92 12.14 1.38
N LEU A 201 7.94 12.26 0.46
CA LEU A 201 6.87 13.24 0.59
C LEU A 201 5.92 12.84 1.73
N ALA A 202 5.76 13.73 2.71
CA ALA A 202 4.77 13.58 3.77
C ALA A 202 3.32 13.69 3.22
N PRO A 203 2.31 13.18 3.93
CA PRO A 203 0.91 13.35 3.56
C PRO A 203 0.55 14.82 3.32
N VAL A 204 -0.07 15.11 2.18
CA VAL A 204 -0.45 16.48 1.81
C VAL A 204 -1.62 16.99 2.66
N ARG A 205 -2.44 16.07 3.19
CA ARG A 205 -3.57 16.38 4.08
C ARG A 205 -3.65 15.37 5.23
N PRO A 206 -4.14 15.77 6.41
CA PRO A 206 -4.42 14.83 7.50
C PRO A 206 -5.32 13.68 7.03
N GLY A 207 -4.96 12.44 7.36
CA GLY A 207 -5.70 11.23 6.96
C GLY A 207 -5.56 10.83 5.48
N SER A 208 -4.82 11.58 4.66
CA SER A 208 -4.55 11.20 3.27
C SER A 208 -3.49 10.11 3.18
N TYR A 209 -3.34 9.54 1.98
CA TYR A 209 -2.34 8.50 1.72
C TYR A 209 -0.92 8.99 2.04
N ASP A 210 -0.21 8.21 2.86
CA ASP A 210 1.15 8.50 3.28
C ASP A 210 2.18 7.78 2.40
N PHE A 211 2.73 8.53 1.44
CA PHE A 211 3.79 8.04 0.55
C PHE A 211 5.12 7.81 1.28
N SER A 212 5.41 8.59 2.32
CA SER A 212 6.65 8.46 3.08
C SER A 212 6.68 7.15 3.86
N ARG A 213 5.55 6.78 4.45
CA ARG A 213 5.38 5.50 5.16
C ARG A 213 5.50 4.30 4.22
N ASP A 214 4.87 4.33 3.05
CA ASP A 214 4.97 3.25 2.07
C ASP A 214 6.43 3.06 1.59
N MET A 215 7.12 4.17 1.29
CA MET A 215 8.54 4.14 0.95
C MET A 215 9.41 3.58 2.09
N PHE A 216 9.12 3.95 3.34
CA PHE A 216 9.81 3.41 4.50
C PHE A 216 9.67 1.90 4.60
N PHE A 217 8.45 1.35 4.46
CA PHE A 217 8.26 -0.10 4.50
C PHE A 217 8.85 -0.85 3.31
N GLN A 218 9.13 -0.16 2.20
CA GLN A 218 9.90 -0.69 1.06
C GLN A 218 11.43 -0.60 1.26
N GLY A 219 11.87 0.01 2.36
CA GLY A 219 13.30 0.21 2.66
C GLY A 219 13.93 1.36 1.85
N ILE A 220 13.12 2.28 1.31
CA ILE A 220 13.59 3.36 0.44
C ILE A 220 13.75 4.64 1.27
N GLY A 221 15.01 5.04 1.49
CA GLY A 221 15.35 6.17 2.36
C GLY A 221 15.24 7.55 1.70
N ALA A 222 15.18 7.63 0.37
CA ALA A 222 15.05 8.90 -0.35
C ALA A 222 14.37 8.75 -1.72
N SER A 223 13.78 9.84 -2.19
CA SER A 223 13.33 9.99 -3.58
C SER A 223 14.11 11.08 -4.28
N GLY A 224 14.27 10.98 -5.60
CA GLY A 224 15.03 11.99 -6.33
C GLY A 224 14.89 11.92 -7.83
N PHE A 225 15.67 12.77 -8.49
CA PHE A 225 15.79 12.82 -9.95
C PHE A 225 17.26 12.70 -10.35
N ALA A 226 17.53 11.92 -11.40
CA ALA A 226 18.88 11.86 -11.95
C ALA A 226 19.23 13.19 -12.63
N MET A 227 20.45 13.65 -12.37
CA MET A 227 21.04 14.87 -12.89
C MET A 227 22.12 14.47 -13.90
N GLY A 228 21.83 14.60 -15.19
CA GLY A 228 22.76 14.28 -16.27
C GLY A 228 22.67 12.82 -16.75
N ALA A 229 23.76 12.35 -17.35
CA ALA A 229 23.84 11.01 -17.93
C ALA A 229 24.02 9.93 -16.86
N ILE A 230 23.46 8.75 -17.13
CA ILE A 230 23.65 7.54 -16.31
C ILE A 230 24.69 6.69 -17.01
N THR A 231 25.81 6.42 -16.33
CA THR A 231 26.87 5.57 -16.88
C THR A 231 26.72 4.16 -16.32
N VAL A 232 26.62 3.18 -17.21
CA VAL A 232 26.68 1.77 -16.83
C VAL A 232 28.15 1.40 -16.68
N ALA A 233 28.52 0.83 -15.53
CA ALA A 233 29.90 0.48 -15.22
C ALA A 233 30.00 -0.99 -14.79
N ALA A 234 31.21 -1.56 -14.86
CA ALA A 234 31.46 -2.87 -14.28
C ALA A 234 31.33 -2.78 -12.75
N PRO A 235 30.58 -3.69 -12.10
CA PRO A 235 30.42 -3.65 -10.66
C PRO A 235 31.74 -4.03 -9.97
N PRO A 236 32.14 -3.31 -8.90
CA PRO A 236 33.34 -3.63 -8.12
C PRO A 236 33.18 -4.93 -7.31
N GLU A 237 31.95 -5.36 -7.03
CA GLU A 237 31.62 -6.59 -6.31
C GLU A 237 30.55 -7.41 -7.05
N THR A 238 30.53 -8.72 -6.84
CA THR A 238 29.50 -9.57 -7.45
C THR A 238 28.10 -9.24 -6.92
N ALA A 239 27.13 -9.10 -7.82
CA ALA A 239 25.74 -8.89 -7.47
C ALA A 239 25.23 -10.03 -6.56
N GLY A 240 24.72 -9.69 -5.37
CA GLY A 240 24.16 -10.68 -4.44
C GLY A 240 23.04 -11.54 -5.05
N LEU A 241 22.86 -12.76 -4.54
CA LEU A 241 21.93 -13.77 -5.08
C LEU A 241 20.50 -13.24 -5.31
N ARG A 242 19.97 -12.41 -4.39
CA ARG A 242 18.65 -11.79 -4.53
C ARG A 242 18.54 -10.87 -5.75
N LEU A 243 19.58 -10.10 -6.03
CA LEU A 243 19.61 -9.21 -7.19
C LEU A 243 19.68 -10.01 -8.48
N ARG A 244 20.48 -11.09 -8.50
CA ARG A 244 20.57 -12.00 -9.65
C ARG A 244 19.22 -12.64 -9.95
N TYR A 245 18.50 -13.09 -8.92
CA TYR A 245 17.16 -13.62 -9.07
C TYR A 245 16.17 -12.56 -9.59
N ALA A 246 16.21 -11.34 -9.05
CA ALA A 246 15.37 -10.25 -9.52
C ALA A 246 15.64 -9.89 -11.00
N ALA A 247 16.92 -9.80 -11.38
CA ALA A 247 17.33 -9.55 -12.76
C ALA A 247 16.90 -10.68 -13.71
N PHE A 248 17.05 -11.94 -13.28
CA PHE A 248 16.57 -13.10 -14.04
C PHE A 248 15.04 -13.05 -14.26
N MET A 249 14.27 -12.80 -13.20
CA MET A 249 12.81 -12.68 -13.29
C MET A 249 12.38 -11.51 -14.16
N GLN A 250 13.11 -10.38 -14.08
CA GLN A 250 12.85 -9.25 -14.96
C GLN A 250 13.15 -9.57 -16.42
N GLY A 251 14.29 -10.22 -16.71
CA GLY A 251 14.64 -10.66 -18.05
C GLY A 251 13.61 -11.64 -18.64
N LEU A 252 13.05 -12.53 -17.81
CA LEU A 252 11.96 -13.42 -18.24
C LEU A 252 10.69 -12.63 -18.61
N ARG A 253 10.29 -11.63 -17.80
CA ARG A 253 9.15 -10.75 -18.12
C ARG A 253 9.40 -9.96 -19.40
N ASP A 254 10.60 -9.40 -19.57
CA ASP A 254 10.97 -8.65 -20.75
C ASP A 254 10.95 -9.52 -22.02
N ALA A 255 11.40 -10.77 -21.92
CA ALA A 255 11.34 -11.74 -23.01
C ALA A 255 9.90 -12.12 -23.39
N ILE A 256 9.04 -12.34 -22.40
CA ILE A 256 7.60 -12.60 -22.61
C ILE A 256 6.96 -11.38 -23.30
N ASP A 257 7.22 -10.17 -22.81
CA ASP A 257 6.69 -8.95 -23.41
C ASP A 257 7.19 -8.72 -24.84
N ALA A 258 8.45 -9.04 -25.12
CA ALA A 258 9.00 -8.97 -26.48
C ALA A 258 8.27 -9.95 -27.41
N ARG A 259 7.99 -11.17 -26.93
CA ARG A 259 7.23 -12.17 -27.68
C ARG A 259 5.78 -11.74 -27.91
N ILE A 260 5.12 -11.19 -26.90
CA ILE A 260 3.76 -10.64 -27.01
C ILE A 260 3.75 -9.51 -28.04
N ARG A 261 4.70 -8.57 -27.96
CA ARG A 261 4.83 -7.45 -28.91
C ARG A 261 5.03 -7.90 -30.35
N ALA A 262 5.75 -9.00 -30.56
CA ALA A 262 5.99 -9.55 -31.89
C ALA A 262 4.77 -10.29 -32.48
N THR A 263 3.79 -10.68 -31.65
CA THR A 263 2.66 -11.53 -32.06
C THR A 263 1.32 -10.79 -32.07
N LEU A 264 1.14 -9.83 -31.17
CA LEU A 264 -0.11 -9.12 -30.95
C LEU A 264 0.06 -7.62 -31.17
N ASP A 265 -1.00 -6.99 -31.69
CA ASP A 265 -1.07 -5.55 -31.95
C ASP A 265 -2.21 -4.88 -31.18
N GLY A 266 -2.13 -3.54 -31.11
CA GLY A 266 -3.15 -2.68 -30.50
C GLY A 266 -3.47 -3.00 -29.05
N ASP A 267 -4.75 -2.92 -28.70
CA ASP A 267 -5.26 -3.11 -27.34
C ASP A 267 -5.18 -4.56 -26.85
N ASN A 268 -5.24 -5.55 -27.75
CA ASN A 268 -5.09 -6.97 -27.41
C ASN A 268 -3.71 -7.25 -26.82
N ARG A 269 -2.66 -6.63 -27.39
CA ARG A 269 -1.31 -6.65 -26.82
C ARG A 269 -1.27 -6.01 -25.44
N ALA A 270 -1.90 -4.85 -25.28
CA ALA A 270 -1.88 -4.14 -24.01
C ALA A 270 -2.55 -4.93 -22.88
N ILE A 271 -3.68 -5.57 -23.16
CA ILE A 271 -4.38 -6.44 -22.21
C ILE A 271 -3.54 -7.70 -21.93
N ALA A 272 -3.01 -8.36 -22.95
CA ALA A 272 -2.18 -9.56 -22.77
C ALA A 272 -0.92 -9.28 -21.93
N THR A 273 -0.23 -8.17 -22.20
CA THR A 273 0.92 -7.71 -21.42
C THR A 273 0.52 -7.42 -19.97
N ALA A 274 -0.59 -6.71 -19.73
CA ALA A 274 -1.07 -6.45 -18.38
C ALA A 274 -1.41 -7.73 -17.61
N LEU A 275 -2.00 -8.73 -18.25
CA LEU A 275 -2.39 -9.98 -17.61
C LEU A 275 -1.19 -10.91 -17.34
N LEU A 276 -0.25 -11.01 -18.28
CA LEU A 276 0.85 -11.98 -18.24
C LEU A 276 2.09 -11.46 -17.52
N THR A 277 2.42 -10.17 -17.65
CA THR A 277 3.64 -9.58 -17.08
C THR A 277 3.34 -8.48 -16.06
N GLY A 278 2.07 -8.11 -15.87
CA GLY A 278 1.61 -7.13 -14.89
C GLY A 278 1.78 -5.67 -15.32
N ARG A 279 2.27 -5.42 -16.54
CA ARG A 279 2.55 -4.09 -17.06
C ARG A 279 1.32 -3.46 -17.71
N ARG A 280 0.83 -2.36 -17.14
CA ARG A 280 -0.40 -1.66 -17.60
C ARG A 280 -0.12 -0.44 -18.48
N ASP A 281 1.14 -0.14 -18.75
CA ASP A 281 1.62 1.06 -19.44
C ASP A 281 1.19 1.16 -20.91
N ALA A 282 0.76 0.05 -21.52
CA ALA A 282 0.27 0.01 -22.89
C ALA A 282 -1.26 0.14 -23.03
N ILE A 283 -2.04 0.09 -21.95
CA ILE A 283 -3.52 0.12 -22.02
C ILE A 283 -3.98 1.55 -22.28
N THR A 284 -4.75 1.75 -23.35
CA THR A 284 -5.33 3.05 -23.68
C THR A 284 -6.46 3.42 -22.71
N THR A 285 -6.62 4.71 -22.41
CA THR A 285 -7.67 5.20 -21.49
C THR A 285 -9.08 4.74 -21.87
N PRO A 286 -9.50 4.78 -23.16
CA PRO A 286 -10.83 4.29 -23.55
C PRO A 286 -11.04 2.81 -23.22
N VAL A 287 -10.01 1.98 -23.39
CA VAL A 287 -10.09 0.53 -23.08
C VAL A 287 -10.13 0.29 -21.58
N ASN A 288 -9.31 1.00 -20.82
CA ASN A 288 -9.34 0.92 -19.38
C ASN A 288 -10.73 1.28 -18.83
N ASP A 289 -11.32 2.38 -19.31
CA ASP A 289 -12.64 2.82 -18.90
C ASP A 289 -13.73 1.81 -19.30
N ALA A 290 -13.66 1.25 -20.51
CA ALA A 290 -14.58 0.19 -20.95
C ALA A 290 -14.49 -1.06 -20.07
N MET A 291 -13.28 -1.46 -19.64
CA MET A 291 -13.10 -2.58 -18.71
C MET A 291 -13.64 -2.28 -17.31
N PHE A 292 -13.51 -1.05 -16.81
CA PHE A 292 -14.11 -0.65 -15.53
C PHE A 292 -15.65 -0.62 -15.59
N ILE A 293 -16.22 -0.06 -16.67
CA ILE A 293 -17.68 -0.01 -16.88
C ILE A 293 -18.27 -1.42 -17.00
N SER A 294 -17.56 -2.35 -17.66
CA SER A 294 -17.99 -3.76 -17.78
C SER A 294 -17.74 -4.59 -16.51
N GLY A 295 -17.21 -3.99 -15.44
CA GLY A 295 -16.90 -4.70 -14.19
C GLY A 295 -15.64 -5.57 -14.25
N LEU A 296 -14.92 -5.59 -15.37
CA LEU A 296 -13.68 -6.36 -15.59
C LEU A 296 -12.42 -5.64 -15.10
N GLY A 297 -12.53 -4.41 -14.59
CA GLY A 297 -11.40 -3.64 -14.05
C GLY A 297 -10.64 -4.36 -12.92
N HIS A 298 -11.31 -5.24 -12.18
CA HIS A 298 -10.66 -6.05 -11.13
C HIS A 298 -9.64 -7.06 -11.70
N VAL A 299 -9.85 -7.57 -12.92
CA VAL A 299 -8.94 -8.52 -13.56
C VAL A 299 -7.62 -7.83 -13.89
N LEU A 300 -7.68 -6.59 -14.39
CA LEU A 300 -6.49 -5.75 -14.57
C LEU A 300 -5.80 -5.46 -13.23
N SER A 301 -6.58 -5.29 -12.16
CA SER A 301 -6.09 -4.95 -10.82
C SER A 301 -5.26 -6.05 -10.15
N ILE A 302 -5.53 -7.33 -10.44
CA ILE A 302 -4.89 -8.49 -9.77
C ILE A 302 -3.51 -8.78 -10.34
N SER A 303 -3.27 -8.47 -11.61
CA SER A 303 -2.01 -8.80 -12.28
C SER A 303 -0.84 -7.86 -11.95
N GLY A 304 -1.04 -6.81 -11.15
CA GLY A 304 -0.03 -5.81 -10.79
C GLY A 304 0.43 -5.91 -9.34
#